data_AF-A0A9P1MIC7-F1
#
_entry.id   AF-A0A9P1MIC7-F1
#
_cell.length_a   1.000
_cell.length_b   1.000
_cell.length_c   1.000
_cell.angle_alpha   90.00
_cell.angle_beta   90.00
_cell.angle_gamma   90.00
#
_symmetry.space_group_name_H-M   'P 1'
#
loop_
_entity.id
_entity.type
_entity.pdbx_description
1 polymer ?
#
loop_
_entity_poly.entity_id
_entity_poly.type
_entity_poly.pdbx_seq_one_letter_code
_entity_poly.pdbx_strand_id
1 'polypeptide(L)'
;MFGPICTGTFLFISLWGTVFLSILGGLYYNQSVGLFEDLPAEDKGAVEHQTWPERVKNINKLYSQNAYNAWIAAGVYAGLALLLTFRACCLIRQK
;
A
#
# COMPACT_ATOMS: atom_id res chain seq x y z
N MET A 1 28.01 5.97 -1.52
CA MET A 1 27.06 5.61 -2.60
C MET A 1 26.83 4.11 -2.52
N PHE A 2 25.58 3.65 -2.48
CA PHE A 2 25.27 2.21 -2.47
C PHE A 2 25.86 1.55 -3.72
N GLY A 3 26.55 0.42 -3.54
CA GLY A 3 27.15 -0.33 -4.64
C GLY A 3 26.10 -0.94 -5.58
N PRO A 4 26.49 -1.39 -6.78
CA PRO A 4 25.59 -1.89 -7.82
C PRO A 4 24.71 -3.06 -7.36
N ILE A 5 25.21 -3.92 -6.46
CA ILE A 5 24.45 -5.06 -5.90
C ILE A 5 23.34 -4.56 -4.97
N CYS A 6 23.63 -3.59 -4.09
CA CYS A 6 22.61 -3.03 -3.18
C CYS A 6 21.48 -2.35 -3.95
N THR A 7 21.79 -1.61 -5.02
CA THR A 7 20.77 -0.97 -5.87
C THR A 7 19.86 -2.00 -6.54
N GLY A 8 20.40 -3.14 -7.00
CA GLY A 8 19.61 -4.24 -7.55
C GLY A 8 18.61 -4.82 -6.55
N THR A 9 19.03 -5.05 -5.30
CA THR A 9 18.14 -5.57 -4.25
C THR A 9 16.99 -4.61 -3.93
N PHE A 10 17.27 -3.30 -3.84
CA PHE A 10 16.23 -2.30 -3.61
C PHE A 10 15.23 -2.23 -4.77
N LEU A 11 15.69 -2.35 -6.02
CA LEU A 11 14.80 -2.42 -7.18
C LEU A 11 13.86 -3.63 -7.13
N PHE A 12 14.39 -4.80 -6.77
CA PHE A 12 13.59 -6.01 -6.66
C PHE A 12 12.51 -5.90 -5.58
N ILE A 13 12.88 -5.46 -4.38
CA ILE A 13 11.94 -5.26 -3.26
C ILE A 13 10.89 -4.21 -3.63
N SER A 14 11.29 -3.14 -4.31
CA SER A 14 10.37 -2.07 -4.71
C SER A 14 9.34 -2.55 -5.75
N LEU A 15 9.76 -3.37 -6.72
CA LEU A 15 8.86 -3.94 -7.71
C LEU A 15 7.88 -4.93 -7.08
N TRP A 16 8.40 -5.84 -6.25
CA TRP A 16 7.59 -6.81 -5.51
C TRP A 16 6.56 -6.11 -4.59
N GLY A 17 7.01 -5.13 -3.81
CA GLY A 17 6.16 -4.34 -2.93
C GLY A 17 5.06 -3.59 -3.66
N THR A 18 5.36 -3.06 -4.86
CA THR A 18 4.35 -2.39 -5.70
C THR A 18 3.21 -3.35 -6.08
N VAL A 19 3.56 -4.52 -6.63
CA VAL A 19 2.56 -5.51 -7.06
C VAL A 19 1.70 -5.99 -5.88
N PHE A 20 2.33 -6.30 -4.76
CA PHE A 20 1.64 -6.74 -3.56
C PHE A 20 0.67 -5.70 -3.02
N LEU A 21 1.11 -4.44 -2.89
CA LEU A 21 0.28 -3.35 -2.38
C LEU A 21 -0.88 -2.99 -3.33
N SER A 22 -0.69 -3.10 -4.64
CA SER A 22 -1.77 -2.92 -5.62
C SER A 22 -2.86 -3.98 -5.47
N ILE A 23 -2.48 -5.24 -5.27
CA ILE A 23 -3.44 -6.34 -5.03
C ILE A 23 -4.17 -6.14 -3.71
N LEU A 24 -3.45 -5.82 -2.63
CA LEU A 24 -4.06 -5.51 -1.33
C LEU A 24 -5.05 -4.34 -1.41
N GLY A 25 -4.69 -3.26 -2.09
CA GLY A 25 -5.59 -2.12 -2.28
C GLY A 25 -6.87 -2.53 -3.03
N GLY A 26 -6.77 -3.42 -4.01
CA GLY A 26 -7.93 -4.00 -4.69
C GLY A 26 -8.80 -4.87 -3.77
N LEU A 27 -8.19 -5.68 -2.90
CA LEU A 27 -8.92 -6.49 -1.92
C LEU A 27 -9.63 -5.63 -0.86
N TYR A 28 -9.02 -4.52 -0.41
CA TYR A 28 -9.64 -3.54 0.46
C TYR A 28 -10.82 -2.84 -0.24
N TYR A 29 -10.68 -2.50 -1.52
CA TYR A 29 -11.77 -1.89 -2.31
C TYR A 29 -12.97 -2.83 -2.46
N ASN A 30 -12.72 -4.14 -2.62
CA ASN A 30 -13.79 -5.16 -2.67
C ASN A 30 -14.30 -5.59 -1.29
N GLN A 31 -13.89 -4.92 -0.21
CA GLN A 31 -14.36 -5.19 1.15
C GLN A 31 -14.16 -6.65 1.59
N SER A 32 -13.00 -7.23 1.28
CA SER A 32 -12.72 -8.63 1.56
C SER A 32 -12.81 -8.95 3.06
N VAL A 33 -13.54 -10.02 3.39
CA VAL A 33 -13.76 -10.48 4.77
C VAL A 33 -12.45 -10.88 5.46
N GLY A 34 -11.47 -11.38 4.68
CA GLY A 34 -10.15 -11.76 5.22
C GLY A 34 -9.29 -10.60 5.69
N LEU A 35 -9.63 -9.36 5.31
CA LEU A 35 -8.92 -8.13 5.72
C LEU A 35 -9.65 -7.40 6.86
N PHE A 36 -10.70 -7.99 7.41
CA PHE A 36 -11.49 -7.37 8.47
C PHE A 36 -10.69 -7.17 9.77
N GLU A 37 -9.80 -8.11 10.08
CA GLU A 37 -8.94 -8.06 11.27
C GLU A 37 -7.84 -6.98 11.17
N ASP A 38 -7.47 -6.62 9.94
CA ASP A 38 -6.45 -5.61 9.65
C ASP A 38 -7.02 -4.18 9.61
N LEU A 39 -8.34 -4.01 9.78
CA LEU A 39 -8.94 -2.70 9.84
C LEU A 39 -8.52 -1.95 11.12
N PRO A 40 -8.39 -0.62 11.06
CA PRO A 40 -8.18 0.18 12.26
C PRO A 40 -9.33 -0.04 13.24
N ALA A 41 -9.03 -0.08 14.54
CA ALA A 41 -10.06 -0.18 15.57
C ALA A 41 -11.05 0.99 15.44
N GLU A 42 -12.35 0.68 15.49
CA GLU A 42 -13.38 1.71 15.52
C GLU A 42 -13.27 2.52 16.82
N ASP A 43 -13.56 3.83 16.73
CA ASP A 43 -13.57 4.71 17.90
C ASP A 43 -14.68 4.28 18.87
N LYS A 44 -14.27 3.75 20.04
CA LYS A 44 -15.18 3.19 21.05
C LYS A 44 -16.25 4.19 21.49
N GLY A 45 -15.93 5.48 21.54
CA GLY A 45 -16.88 6.53 21.95
C GLY A 45 -17.95 6.84 20.88
N ALA A 46 -17.62 6.68 19.60
CA ALA A 46 -18.58 6.87 18.50
C ALA A 46 -19.53 5.67 18.34
N VAL A 47 -19.14 4.52 18.88
CA VAL A 47 -19.73 3.22 18.58
C VAL A 47 -20.76 2.76 19.61
N GLU A 48 -20.66 3.24 20.86
CA GLU A 48 -21.53 2.86 21.98
C GLU A 48 -23.01 3.26 21.77
N HIS A 49 -23.27 4.23 20.89
CA HIS A 49 -24.61 4.76 20.61
C HIS A 49 -25.13 4.47 19.18
N GLN A 50 -24.36 3.77 18.35
CA GLN A 50 -24.72 3.54 16.95
C GLN A 50 -25.49 2.25 16.72
N THR A 51 -26.47 2.30 15.82
CA THR A 51 -27.22 1.11 15.41
C THR A 51 -26.34 0.26 14.46
N TRP A 52 -26.52 -1.06 14.43
CA TRP A 52 -25.80 -1.97 13.52
C TRP A 52 -25.61 -1.47 12.06
N PRO A 53 -26.63 -0.95 11.34
CA PRO A 53 -26.46 -0.44 9.98
C PRO A 53 -25.51 0.77 9.87
N GLU A 54 -25.42 1.60 10.91
CA GLU A 54 -24.51 2.76 10.94
C GLU A 54 -23.07 2.30 11.13
N ARG A 55 -22.85 1.30 11.99
CA ARG A 55 -21.56 0.63 12.19
C ARG A 55 -21.03 0.01 10.90
N VAL A 56 -21.87 -0.72 10.16
CA VAL A 56 -21.49 -1.32 8.87
C VAL A 56 -21.06 -0.23 7.87
N LYS A 57 -21.76 0.90 7.84
CA LYS A 57 -21.38 2.04 6.99
C LYS A 57 -20.03 2.63 7.41
N ASN A 58 -19.73 2.68 8.71
CA ASN A 58 -18.44 3.12 9.21
C ASN A 58 -17.33 2.16 8.77
N ILE A 59 -17.49 0.85 9.04
CA ILE A 59 -16.56 -0.21 8.61
C ILE A 59 -16.27 -0.10 7.10
N ASN A 60 -17.29 0.11 6.27
CA ASN A 60 -17.12 0.28 4.82
C ASN A 60 -16.24 1.49 4.45
N LYS A 61 -16.33 2.59 5.21
CA LYS A 61 -15.44 3.75 5.04
C LYS A 61 -14.01 3.42 5.44
N LEU A 62 -13.80 2.67 6.53
CA LEU A 62 -12.47 2.23 6.95
C LEU A 62 -11.80 1.34 5.89
N TYR A 63 -12.54 0.42 5.26
CA TYR A 63 -12.06 -0.35 4.10
C TYR A 63 -11.62 0.54 2.96
N SER A 64 -12.45 1.52 2.60
CA SER A 64 -12.15 2.45 1.50
C SER A 64 -10.91 3.28 1.80
N GLN A 65 -10.77 3.77 3.03
CA GLN A 65 -9.61 4.54 3.47
C GLN A 65 -8.32 3.72 3.41
N ASN A 66 -8.35 2.47 3.88
CA ASN A 66 -7.19 1.58 3.79
C ASN A 66 -6.84 1.21 2.35
N ALA A 67 -7.83 1.06 1.46
CA ALA A 67 -7.60 0.86 0.03
C ALA A 67 -6.81 2.04 -0.58
N TYR A 68 -7.22 3.27 -0.28
CA TYR A 68 -6.51 4.47 -0.75
C TYR A 68 -5.09 4.54 -0.21
N ASN A 69 -4.88 4.25 1.08
CA ASN A 69 -3.55 4.22 1.68
C ASN A 69 -2.63 3.19 0.99
N ALA A 70 -3.16 1.99 0.70
CA ALA A 70 -2.43 0.94 0.01
C ALA A 70 -2.06 1.34 -1.42
N TRP A 71 -2.96 1.98 -2.17
CA TRP A 71 -2.67 2.46 -3.52
C TRP A 71 -1.69 3.63 -3.55
N ILE A 72 -1.76 4.56 -2.59
CA ILE A 72 -0.77 5.64 -2.45
C ILE A 72 0.60 5.04 -2.15
N ALA A 73 0.69 4.10 -1.21
CA ALA A 73 1.93 3.40 -0.89
C ALA A 73 2.48 2.67 -2.12
N ALA A 74 1.64 1.94 -2.87
CA ALA A 74 2.03 1.29 -4.12
C ALA A 74 2.61 2.30 -5.12
N GLY A 75 1.99 3.48 -5.26
CA GLY A 75 2.48 4.56 -6.11
C GLY A 75 3.86 5.08 -5.70
N VAL A 76 4.14 5.19 -4.40
CA VAL A 76 5.46 5.60 -3.88
C VAL A 76 6.52 4.54 -4.21
N TYR A 77 6.23 3.25 -4.00
CA TYR A 77 7.14 2.16 -4.38
C TYR A 77 7.39 2.12 -5.90
N ALA A 78 6.36 2.38 -6.71
CA ALA A 78 6.53 2.49 -8.17
C ALA A 78 7.44 3.68 -8.54
N GLY A 79 7.26 4.84 -7.90
CA GLY A 79 8.11 6.01 -8.11
C GLY A 79 9.57 5.77 -7.71
N LEU A 80 9.80 5.10 -6.58
CA LEU A 80 11.14 4.71 -6.14
C LEU A 80 11.80 3.74 -7.11
N ALA A 81 11.05 2.74 -7.61
CA ALA A 81 11.55 1.82 -8.63
C ALA A 81 11.97 2.58 -9.90
N LEU A 82 11.18 3.56 -10.36
CA LEU A 82 11.51 4.39 -11.52
C LEU A 82 12.78 5.23 -11.29
N LEU A 83 12.90 5.90 -10.15
CA LEU A 83 14.07 6.72 -9.82
C LEU A 83 15.35 5.89 -9.69
N LEU A 84 15.27 4.72 -9.04
CA LEU A 84 16.38 3.80 -8.91
C LEU A 84 16.78 3.21 -10.27
N THR A 85 15.81 2.92 -11.14
CA THR A 85 16.05 2.43 -12.51
C THR A 85 16.74 3.51 -13.35
N PHE A 86 16.27 4.75 -13.29
CA PHE A 86 16.91 5.88 -13.95
C PHE A 86 18.36 6.05 -13.49
N ARG A 87 18.60 6.01 -12.18
CA ARG A 87 19.96 6.08 -11.62
C ARG A 87 20.84 4.92 -12.08
N ALA A 88 20.31 3.69 -12.12
CA ALA A 88 21.04 2.53 -12.60
C ALA A 88 21.42 2.68 -14.07
N CYS A 89 20.49 3.13 -14.94
CA CYS A 89 20.78 3.43 -16.34
C CYS A 89 21.87 4.50 -16.51
N CYS A 90 21.82 5.57 -15.71
CA CYS A 90 22.86 6.61 -15.74
C CYS A 90 24.24 6.07 -15.34
N LEU A 91 24.31 5.19 -14.34
CA LEU A 91 25.57 4.56 -13.90
C LEU A 91 26.12 3.57 -14.94
N ILE A 92 25.24 2.81 -15.61
CA ILE A 92 25.63 1.88 -16.68
C ILE A 92 26.14 2.64 -17.90
N ARG A 93 25.53 3.77 -18.27
CA ARG A 93 25.93 4.61 -19.41
C ARG A 93 27.23 5.40 -19.18
N GLN A 94 27.70 5.53 -17.94
CA GLN A 94 28.95 6.21 -17.58
C GLN A 94 30.18 5.27 -17.58
N LYS A 95 29.98 3.95 -17.71
CA LYS A 95 31.04 2.96 -17.97
C LYS A 95 31.15 2.70 -19.46
#